data_AF-A0A517Q5B7-F1
#
_entry.id   AF-A0A517Q5B7-F1
#
_cell.length_a   1.000
_cell.length_b   1.000
_cell.length_c   1.000
_cell.angle_alpha   90.00
_cell.angle_beta   90.00
_cell.angle_gamma   90.00
#
_symmetry.space_group_name_H-M   'P 1'
#
loop_
_entity.id
_entity.type
_entity.pdbx_description
1 polymer ?
#
loop_
_entity_poly.entity_id
_entity_poly.type
_entity_poly.pdbx_seq_one_letter_code
_entity_poly.pdbx_strand_id
1 'polypeptide(L)'
;MVSKTSPIAWCWGAGWDSTAGIIEHVRRGVPIDLITFADHGGEKRRPDPERGEQIGTYDFIPIFTNWLTDRGYPAPVICKYQPRPKTHQKYAQAARMVVERLDLQSITEVDISRFAGIYGNMVANETMPGIAFGMKSCSVKWKIEAQEPY
;
A
#
# COMPACT_ATOMS: atom_id res chain seq x y z
N MET A 1 16.39 -32.04 18.99
CA MET A 1 16.17 -31.15 17.83
C MET A 1 14.68 -30.84 17.77
N VAL A 2 14.31 -29.57 17.92
CA VAL A 2 12.91 -29.16 17.74
C VAL A 2 12.56 -29.38 16.26
N SER A 3 11.50 -30.15 16.00
CA SER A 3 10.96 -30.38 14.65
C SER A 3 10.75 -29.04 13.96
N LYS A 4 11.29 -28.88 12.76
CA LYS A 4 11.18 -27.64 11.97
C LYS A 4 9.75 -27.50 11.47
N THR A 5 8.88 -26.88 12.26
CA THR A 5 7.56 -26.44 11.79
C THR A 5 7.74 -25.45 10.64
N SER A 6 6.83 -25.50 9.66
CA SER A 6 6.82 -24.53 8.57
C SER A 6 6.62 -23.12 9.14
N PRO A 7 7.32 -22.11 8.62
CA PRO A 7 7.17 -20.75 9.11
C PRO A 7 5.73 -20.25 8.89
N ILE A 8 5.18 -19.56 9.88
CA ILE A 8 3.85 -18.96 9.85
C ILE A 8 4.03 -17.45 9.61
N ALA A 9 3.52 -16.98 8.48
CA ALA A 9 3.51 -15.57 8.13
C ALA A 9 2.07 -15.03 8.08
N TRP A 10 1.88 -13.80 8.56
CA TRP A 10 0.60 -13.09 8.53
C TRP A 10 0.69 -11.79 7.74
N CYS A 11 -0.25 -11.61 6.81
CA CYS A 11 -0.49 -10.33 6.16
C CYS A 11 -1.47 -9.52 7.01
N TRP A 12 -0.97 -8.48 7.65
CA TRP A 12 -1.75 -7.60 8.50
C TRP A 12 -2.13 -6.33 7.73
N GLY A 13 -3.41 -6.13 7.48
CA GLY A 13 -3.93 -4.92 6.84
C GLY A 13 -4.35 -3.84 7.83
N ALA A 14 -4.13 -4.05 9.13
CA ALA A 14 -4.66 -3.22 10.22
C ALA A 14 -6.20 -3.04 10.20
N GLY A 15 -6.90 -3.97 9.55
CA GLY A 15 -8.36 -4.12 9.63
C GLY A 15 -8.79 -5.12 10.70
N TRP A 16 -10.10 -5.28 10.86
CA TRP A 16 -10.72 -6.12 11.90
C TRP A 16 -10.30 -7.60 11.78
N ASP A 17 -10.47 -8.20 10.61
CA ASP A 17 -10.24 -9.65 10.42
C ASP A 17 -8.78 -10.05 10.60
N SER A 18 -7.86 -9.32 9.95
CA SER A 18 -6.43 -9.60 10.05
C SER A 18 -5.90 -9.39 11.48
N THR A 19 -6.48 -8.43 12.22
CA THR A 19 -6.11 -8.19 13.61
C THR A 19 -6.65 -9.28 14.51
N ALA A 20 -7.92 -9.67 14.35
CA ALA A 20 -8.54 -10.75 15.11
C ALA A 20 -7.80 -12.09 14.90
N GLY A 21 -7.38 -12.38 13.66
CA GLY A 21 -6.59 -13.58 13.34
C GLY A 21 -5.27 -13.64 14.11
N ILE A 22 -4.52 -12.53 14.14
CA ILE A 22 -3.28 -12.43 14.91
C ILE A 22 -3.56 -12.55 16.42
N ILE A 23 -4.61 -11.88 16.93
CA ILE A 23 -4.99 -11.97 18.34
C ILE A 23 -5.29 -13.42 18.74
N GLU A 24 -5.95 -14.18 17.87
CA GLU A 24 -6.26 -15.58 18.12
C GLU A 24 -5.02 -16.48 18.15
N HIS A 25 -4.03 -16.23 17.29
CA HIS A 25 -2.72 -16.90 17.36
C HIS A 25 -2.06 -16.66 18.72
N VAL A 26 -2.01 -15.40 19.14
CA VAL A 26 -1.45 -15.00 20.43
C VAL A 26 -2.20 -15.69 21.59
N ARG A 27 -3.54 -15.70 21.55
CA ARG A 27 -4.38 -16.35 22.55
C ARG A 27 -4.14 -17.86 22.63
N ARG A 28 -3.87 -18.52 21.50
CA ARG A 28 -3.60 -19.96 21.43
C ARG A 28 -2.13 -20.33 21.67
N GLY A 29 -1.24 -19.36 21.78
CA GLY A 29 0.21 -19.61 21.83
C GLY A 29 0.77 -20.20 20.53
N VAL A 30 0.09 -19.98 19.39
CA VAL A 30 0.57 -20.45 18.08
C VAL A 30 1.60 -19.44 17.58
N PRO A 31 2.83 -19.88 17.26
CA PRO A 31 3.89 -18.96 16.85
C PRO A 31 3.53 -18.22 15.56
N ILE A 32 4.09 -17.03 15.41
CA ILE A 32 4.12 -16.27 14.16
C ILE A 32 5.56 -15.85 13.93
N ASP A 33 6.12 -16.21 12.78
CA ASP A 33 7.52 -15.91 12.43
C ASP A 33 7.66 -14.57 11.71
N LEU A 34 6.61 -14.12 11.01
CA LEU A 34 6.61 -12.88 10.25
C LEU A 34 5.22 -12.25 10.21
N ILE A 35 5.15 -10.95 10.44
CA ILE A 35 3.97 -10.13 10.17
C ILE A 35 4.37 -9.05 9.17
N THR A 36 3.60 -8.85 8.11
CA THR A 36 3.85 -7.78 7.12
C THR A 36 2.67 -6.82 7.06
N PHE A 37 2.96 -5.52 6.94
CA PHE A 37 1.97 -4.47 6.70
C PHE A 37 2.34 -3.69 5.43
N ALA A 38 1.39 -3.56 4.50
CA ALA A 38 1.61 -2.80 3.27
C ALA A 38 1.26 -1.32 3.47
N ASP A 39 2.29 -0.48 3.62
CA ASP A 39 2.14 0.97 3.70
C ASP A 39 2.13 1.56 2.29
N HIS A 40 0.92 1.87 1.83
CA HIS A 40 0.67 2.51 0.54
C HIS A 40 0.69 4.05 0.67
N GLY A 41 0.49 4.58 1.88
CA GLY A 41 0.49 6.01 2.19
C GLY A 41 -0.80 6.76 1.87
N GLY A 42 -1.85 6.05 1.47
CA GLY A 42 -3.14 6.62 1.08
C GLY A 42 -4.24 6.53 2.15
N GLU A 43 -3.88 6.23 3.39
CA GLU A 43 -4.88 6.01 4.43
C GLU A 43 -5.60 7.32 4.81
N LYS A 44 -6.93 7.31 4.73
CA LYS A 44 -7.75 8.47 5.07
C LYS A 44 -7.78 8.68 6.58
N ARG A 45 -7.28 9.83 7.04
CA ARG A 45 -7.55 10.32 8.39
C ARG A 45 -8.99 10.83 8.47
N ARG A 46 -9.73 10.44 9.51
CA ARG A 46 -11.10 10.90 9.76
C ARG A 46 -11.15 11.68 11.08
N PRO A 47 -11.99 12.72 11.18
CA PRO A 47 -12.25 13.37 12.46
C PRO A 47 -12.79 12.35 13.45
N ASP A 48 -12.16 12.25 14.62
CA ASP A 48 -12.71 11.55 15.78
C ASP A 48 -13.88 12.38 16.32
N PRO A 49 -15.13 11.86 16.28
CA PRO A 49 -16.30 12.59 16.75
C PRO A 49 -16.26 12.95 18.23
N GLU A 50 -15.48 12.24 19.04
CA GLU A 50 -15.42 12.39 20.51
C GLU A 50 -14.17 13.14 20.97
N ARG A 51 -13.05 13.01 20.25
CA ARG A 51 -11.76 13.58 20.66
C ARG A 51 -11.34 14.83 19.90
N GLY A 52 -12.00 15.15 18.80
CA GLY A 52 -11.63 16.29 17.94
C GLY A 52 -10.32 16.12 17.17
N GLU A 53 -9.59 15.02 17.37
CA GLU A 53 -8.35 14.69 16.68
C GLU A 53 -8.62 13.88 15.40
N GLN A 54 -7.76 14.00 14.40
CA GLN A 54 -7.86 13.20 13.20
C GLN A 54 -7.19 11.83 13.39
N ILE A 55 -7.99 10.77 13.51
CA ILE A 55 -7.52 9.40 13.67
C ILE A 55 -7.53 8.63 12.34
N GLY A 56 -6.55 7.74 12.17
CA GLY A 56 -6.46 6.85 11.02
C GLY A 56 -5.83 5.51 11.37
N THR A 57 -5.88 4.56 10.44
CA THR A 57 -5.34 3.20 10.64
C THR A 57 -3.87 3.20 11.04
N TYR A 58 -3.09 4.20 10.62
CA TYR A 58 -1.68 4.32 11.00
C TYR A 58 -1.44 4.61 12.49
N ASP A 59 -2.38 5.25 13.18
CA ASP A 59 -2.26 5.53 14.61
C ASP A 59 -2.44 4.25 15.45
N PHE A 60 -3.09 3.22 14.88
CA PHE A 60 -3.22 1.90 15.51
C PHE A 60 -1.93 1.06 15.40
N ILE A 61 -1.07 1.34 14.42
CA ILE A 61 0.17 0.58 14.19
C ILE A 61 1.07 0.50 15.43
N PRO A 62 1.46 1.60 16.08
CA PRO A 62 2.32 1.53 17.26
C PRO A 62 1.64 0.83 18.44
N ILE A 63 0.32 1.00 18.61
CA ILE A 63 -0.45 0.36 19.69
C ILE A 63 -0.40 -1.16 19.55
N PHE A 64 -0.73 -1.66 18.35
CA PHE A 64 -0.76 -3.10 18.10
C PHE A 64 0.64 -3.71 18.08
N THR A 65 1.64 -2.97 17.58
CA THR A 65 3.04 -3.39 17.61
C THR A 65 3.51 -3.61 19.04
N ASN A 66 3.26 -2.67 19.95
CA ASN A 66 3.63 -2.82 21.37
C ASN A 66 2.92 -4.01 22.00
N TRP A 67 1.60 -4.16 21.74
CA TRP A 67 0.82 -5.29 22.25
C TRP A 67 1.38 -6.67 21.83
N LEU A 68 1.90 -6.78 20.60
CA LEU A 68 2.57 -7.98 20.08
C LEU A 68 3.92 -8.22 20.75
N THR A 69 4.77 -7.20 20.80
CA THR A 69 6.14 -7.33 21.33
C THR A 69 6.14 -7.65 22.81
N ASP A 70 5.21 -7.08 23.58
CA ASP A 70 5.03 -7.37 25.01
C ASP A 70 4.68 -8.85 25.28
N ARG A 71 4.18 -9.56 24.26
CA ARG A 71 3.78 -10.98 24.32
C ARG A 71 4.78 -11.90 23.62
N GLY A 72 5.93 -11.39 23.20
CA GLY A 72 6.98 -12.16 22.54
C GLY A 72 6.70 -12.48 21.06
N TYR A 73 5.79 -11.76 20.42
CA TYR A 73 5.50 -11.88 18.99
C TYR A 73 6.26 -10.82 18.17
N PRO A 74 6.57 -11.08 16.89
CA PRO A 74 7.32 -10.14 16.07
C PRO A 74 6.54 -8.85 15.81
N ALA A 75 7.26 -7.74 15.71
CA ALA A 75 6.70 -6.49 15.21
C ALA A 75 6.35 -6.62 13.70
N PRO A 76 5.29 -5.95 13.22
CA PRO A 76 4.98 -5.90 11.80
C PRO A 76 6.12 -5.25 11.00
N VAL A 77 6.55 -5.94 9.93
CA VAL A 77 7.46 -5.39 8.92
C VAL A 77 6.65 -4.46 8.01
N ILE A 78 6.98 -3.18 8.04
CA ILE A 78 6.35 -2.16 7.19
C ILE A 78 6.94 -2.23 5.78
N CYS A 79 6.15 -2.73 4.84
CA CYS A 79 6.50 -2.82 3.44
C CYS A 79 6.07 -1.55 2.71
N LYS A 80 7.04 -0.74 2.27
CA LYS A 80 6.83 0.42 1.40
C LYS A 80 7.24 0.10 -0.02
N TYR A 81 6.40 0.45 -0.98
CA TYR A 81 6.79 0.35 -2.37
C TYR A 81 7.88 1.37 -2.71
N GLN A 82 8.93 0.91 -3.39
CA GLN A 82 9.99 1.76 -3.92
C GLN A 82 9.99 1.66 -5.45
N PRO A 83 9.52 2.69 -6.17
CA PRO A 83 9.54 2.71 -7.63
C PRO A 83 10.97 2.59 -8.15
N ARG A 84 11.17 1.80 -9.22
CA ARG A 84 12.47 1.76 -9.89
C ARG A 84 12.67 3.04 -10.71
N PRO A 85 13.81 3.76 -10.57
CA PRO A 85 14.02 5.06 -11.22
C PRO A 85 13.84 5.04 -12.75
N LYS A 86 14.40 4.03 -13.42
CA LYS A 86 14.36 3.87 -14.88
C LYS A 86 12.92 3.76 -15.42
N THR A 87 12.04 3.06 -14.72
CA THR A 87 10.64 2.90 -15.15
C THR A 87 9.80 4.13 -14.83
N HIS A 88 10.06 4.78 -13.69
CA HIS A 88 9.33 5.97 -13.28
C HIS A 88 9.59 7.15 -14.24
N GLN A 89 10.84 7.37 -14.64
CA GLN A 89 11.20 8.39 -15.64
C GLN A 89 10.52 8.18 -17.00
N LYS A 90 10.46 6.92 -17.48
CA LYS A 90 9.77 6.58 -18.74
C LYS A 90 8.29 7.00 -18.70
N TYR A 91 7.61 6.70 -17.59
CA TYR A 91 6.18 7.00 -17.44
C TYR A 91 5.90 8.48 -17.21
N ALA A 92 6.75 9.17 -16.44
CA ALA A 92 6.67 10.63 -16.27
C ALA A 92 6.83 11.35 -17.62
N GLN A 93 7.78 10.93 -18.45
CA GLN A 93 7.99 11.51 -19.77
C GLN A 93 6.77 11.30 -20.68
N ALA A 94 6.18 10.10 -20.67
CA ALA A 94 4.97 9.83 -21.43
C ALA A 94 3.79 10.68 -20.96
N ALA A 95 3.65 10.91 -19.65
CA ALA A 95 2.64 11.81 -19.12
C ALA A 95 2.85 13.26 -19.57
N ARG A 96 4.10 13.76 -19.49
CA ARG A 96 4.49 15.10 -19.94
C ARG A 96 4.17 15.33 -21.41
N MET A 97 4.46 14.37 -22.28
CA MET A 97 4.12 14.44 -23.70
C MET A 97 2.63 14.65 -23.95
N VAL A 98 1.75 14.06 -23.13
CA VAL A 98 0.30 14.27 -23.27
C VAL A 98 -0.13 15.64 -22.77
N VAL A 99 0.44 16.10 -21.64
CA VAL A 99 0.21 17.45 -21.10
C VAL A 99 0.57 18.52 -22.13
N GLU A 100 1.74 18.39 -22.76
CA GLU A 100 2.21 19.29 -23.82
C GLU A 100 1.30 19.22 -25.06
N ARG A 101 0.95 18.02 -25.52
CA ARG A 101 0.09 17.82 -26.70
C ARG A 101 -1.31 18.41 -26.53
N LEU A 102 -1.84 18.37 -25.31
CA LEU A 102 -3.18 18.86 -24.99
C LEU A 102 -3.19 20.31 -24.46
N ASP A 103 -2.02 20.96 -24.41
CA ASP A 103 -1.85 22.33 -23.92
C ASP A 103 -2.42 22.54 -22.49
N LEU A 104 -2.19 21.57 -21.60
CA LEU A 104 -2.73 21.59 -20.24
C LEU A 104 -1.87 22.45 -19.31
N GLN A 105 -2.04 23.76 -19.41
CA GLN A 105 -1.27 24.79 -18.68
C GLN A 105 -1.38 24.72 -17.15
N SER A 106 -2.42 24.07 -16.61
CA SER A 106 -2.64 23.96 -15.16
C SER A 106 -1.92 22.79 -14.49
N ILE A 107 -1.25 21.92 -15.26
CA ILE A 107 -0.60 20.71 -14.75
C ILE A 107 0.83 21.02 -14.33
N THR A 108 1.17 20.69 -13.10
CA THR A 108 2.49 20.94 -12.51
C THR A 108 3.42 19.74 -12.66
N GLU A 109 4.72 19.91 -12.37
CA GLU A 109 5.66 18.79 -12.28
C GLU A 109 5.32 17.78 -11.17
N VAL A 110 4.64 18.23 -10.11
CA VAL A 110 4.10 17.34 -9.07
C VAL A 110 3.01 16.44 -9.66
N ASP A 111 2.13 17.00 -10.49
CA ASP A 111 1.09 16.25 -11.18
C ASP A 111 1.68 15.29 -12.22
N ILE A 112 2.71 15.70 -12.96
CA ILE A 112 3.42 14.81 -13.90
C ILE A 112 4.06 13.63 -13.16
N SER A 113 4.65 13.86 -11.99
CA SER A 113 5.18 12.81 -11.12
C SER A 113 4.09 11.85 -10.65
N ARG A 114 2.89 12.36 -10.29
CA ARG A 114 1.71 11.54 -9.95
C ARG A 114 1.25 10.71 -11.16
N PHE A 115 1.21 11.32 -12.33
CA PHE A 115 0.84 10.66 -13.57
C PHE A 115 1.84 9.59 -14.02
N ALA A 116 3.06 9.55 -13.50
CA ALA A 116 4.04 8.51 -13.78
C ALA A 116 3.65 7.10 -13.22
N GLY A 117 2.49 6.97 -12.58
CA GLY A 117 1.87 5.69 -12.21
C GLY A 117 1.12 5.01 -13.36
N ILE A 118 -0.15 4.64 -13.13
CA ILE A 118 -0.97 3.91 -14.11
C ILE A 118 -1.12 4.66 -15.43
N TYR A 119 -1.33 5.98 -15.37
CA TYR A 119 -1.55 6.82 -16.54
C TYR A 119 -0.32 6.83 -17.46
N GLY A 120 0.85 7.15 -16.94
CA GLY A 120 2.09 7.18 -17.69
C GLY A 120 2.48 5.80 -18.21
N ASN A 121 2.15 4.73 -17.49
CA ASN A 121 2.32 3.36 -17.99
C ASN A 121 1.41 3.04 -19.18
N MET A 122 0.15 3.47 -19.14
CA MET A 122 -0.79 3.28 -20.24
C MET A 122 -0.34 4.02 -21.49
N VAL A 123 -0.01 5.31 -21.34
CA VAL A 123 0.48 6.14 -22.45
C VAL A 123 1.78 5.56 -23.03
N ALA A 124 2.75 5.23 -22.18
CA ALA A 124 4.08 4.79 -22.64
C ALA A 124 4.12 3.41 -23.31
N ASN A 125 3.06 2.61 -23.17
CA ASN A 125 2.97 1.28 -23.78
C ASN A 125 1.77 1.17 -24.73
N GLU A 126 1.05 2.27 -24.99
CA GLU A 126 -0.15 2.28 -25.83
C GLU A 126 -1.19 1.23 -25.37
N THR A 127 -1.32 1.05 -24.05
CA THR A 127 -2.23 0.08 -23.45
C THR A 127 -3.33 0.78 -22.65
N MET A 128 -4.51 0.18 -22.61
CA MET A 128 -5.60 0.58 -21.72
C MET A 128 -5.59 -0.31 -20.46
N PRO A 129 -6.20 0.12 -19.35
CA PRO A 129 -6.38 -0.80 -18.25
C PRO A 129 -7.34 -1.89 -18.74
N GLY A 130 -6.95 -3.16 -18.61
CA GLY A 130 -7.76 -4.35 -18.80
C GLY A 130 -9.24 -4.25 -18.38
N ILE A 131 -9.61 -3.39 -17.41
CA ILE A 131 -11.02 -3.13 -17.09
C ILE A 131 -11.82 -2.57 -18.28
N ALA A 132 -11.18 -1.77 -19.15
CA ALA A 132 -11.74 -1.28 -20.41
C ALA A 132 -12.06 -2.43 -21.39
N PHE A 133 -11.43 -3.60 -21.22
CA PHE A 133 -11.65 -4.80 -22.03
C PHE A 133 -12.40 -5.92 -21.26
N GLY A 134 -13.03 -5.59 -20.12
CA GLY A 134 -13.74 -6.58 -19.29
C GLY A 134 -12.83 -7.53 -18.50
N MET A 135 -11.51 -7.31 -18.52
CA MET A 135 -10.51 -8.09 -17.79
C MET A 135 -10.09 -7.39 -16.48
N LYS A 136 -9.77 -8.16 -15.43
CA LYS A 136 -9.39 -7.59 -14.12
C LYS A 136 -7.87 -7.55 -13.85
N SER A 137 -7.05 -8.13 -14.74
CA SER A 137 -5.62 -8.41 -14.50
C SER A 137 -4.73 -7.17 -14.39
N CYS A 138 -4.93 -6.15 -15.23
CA CYS A 138 -4.13 -4.91 -15.18
C CYS A 138 -4.33 -4.14 -13.85
N SER A 139 -5.48 -4.35 -13.22
CA SER A 139 -5.92 -3.54 -12.09
C SER A 139 -5.22 -4.01 -10.83
N VAL A 140 -4.76 -5.26 -10.76
CA VAL A 140 -3.99 -5.78 -9.63
C VAL A 140 -2.66 -5.03 -9.48
N LYS A 141 -1.94 -4.79 -10.58
CA LYS A 141 -0.66 -4.04 -10.57
C LYS A 141 -0.80 -2.67 -9.90
N TRP A 142 -1.91 -1.98 -10.13
CA TRP A 142 -2.11 -0.60 -9.69
C TRP A 142 -3.03 -0.45 -8.47
N LYS A 143 -3.91 -1.42 -8.18
CA LYS A 143 -4.77 -1.44 -6.98
C LYS A 143 -4.03 -1.82 -5.70
N ILE A 144 -2.78 -2.25 -5.81
CA ILE A 144 -1.90 -2.55 -4.67
C ILE A 144 -1.13 -1.29 -4.22
N GLU A 145 -1.05 -0.26 -5.07
CA GLU A 145 -0.36 1.01 -4.78
C GLU A 145 -1.37 2.12 -4.47
N ALA A 146 -1.04 3.01 -3.51
CA ALA A 146 -1.81 4.22 -3.32
C ALA A 146 -1.71 5.08 -4.58
N GLN A 147 -2.87 5.49 -5.09
CA GLN A 147 -2.94 6.33 -6.29
C GLN A 147 -2.81 7.83 -5.94
N GLU A 148 -2.82 8.19 -4.66
CA GLU A 148 -2.70 9.56 -4.16
C GLU A 148 -1.48 9.64 -3.22
N PRO A 149 -0.52 10.54 -3.47
CA PRO A 149 0.47 10.89 -2.46
C PRO A 149 -0.07 11.95 -1.49
N TYR A 150 0.42 11.90 -0.26
CA TYR A 150 0.27 12.88 0.82
C TYR A 150 0.28 14.35 0.35
#